data_AF-A0A627Z1F8-F1
#
_entry.id   AF-A0A627Z1F8-F1
#
_cell.length_a   1.000
_cell.length_b   1.000
_cell.length_c   1.000
_cell.angle_alpha   90.00
_cell.angle_beta   90.00
_cell.angle_gamma   90.00
#
_symmetry.space_group_name_H-M   'P 1'
#
loop_
_entity.id
_entity.type
_entity.pdbx_description
1 polymer ?
#
loop_
_entity_poly.entity_id
_entity_poly.type
_entity_poly.pdbx_seq_one_letter_code
_entity_poly.pdbx_strand_id
1 'polypeptide(L)'
;MSKRFDITDGSFATTKKQGLIYTEELGWIDLGHAQGNDARRLKKKLEQEQWATYSKEFNDWYFPVNYYQEMGKGKTLFGINLAFHTGVHTQVMVRACLSPALKARVALTIMYGTAKRFEAWQNSVLFNWYTDSGFSVEDLVSDLVGFYRVFGTGPDPLWRAKPVSYETAIQIWDAHDPIGTFKNTEFSPYLFSTKPPLKYGEPVKKNLPEWL
;
A
#
# COMPACT_ATOMS: atom_id res chain seq x y z
N MET A 1 -9.69 -4.66 -2.66
CA MET A 1 -10.60 -3.57 -3.03
C MET A 1 -11.68 -3.50 -1.98
N SER A 2 -11.60 -2.44 -1.19
CA SER A 2 -12.45 -2.23 -0.04
C SER A 2 -13.84 -1.78 -0.47
N LYS A 3 -14.83 -2.08 0.36
CA LYS A 3 -16.24 -1.83 0.12
C LYS A 3 -16.77 -0.86 1.15
N ARG A 4 -17.94 -0.30 0.87
CA ARG A 4 -18.63 0.63 1.77
C ARG A 4 -18.77 0.12 3.20
N PHE A 5 -19.02 -1.18 3.40
CA PHE A 5 -19.17 -1.76 4.73
C PHE A 5 -17.85 -1.93 5.50
N ASP A 6 -16.71 -1.79 4.83
CA ASP A 6 -15.39 -1.80 5.48
C ASP A 6 -15.10 -0.45 6.16
N ILE A 7 -15.88 0.60 5.86
CA ILE A 7 -15.70 1.94 6.43
C ILE A 7 -15.84 1.90 7.95
N THR A 8 -14.89 2.51 8.65
CA THR A 8 -14.90 2.67 10.11
C THR A 8 -14.61 4.12 10.49
N ASP A 9 -14.94 4.48 11.72
CA ASP A 9 -14.64 5.80 12.26
C ASP A 9 -13.12 6.04 12.36
N GLY A 10 -12.68 7.24 11.97
CA GLY A 10 -11.28 7.65 11.97
C GLY A 10 -10.63 7.71 13.34
N SER A 11 -11.41 7.82 14.43
CA SER A 11 -10.89 7.69 15.80
C SER A 11 -10.20 6.34 16.05
N PHE A 12 -10.54 5.31 15.27
CA PHE A 12 -9.93 3.99 15.36
C PHE A 12 -8.74 3.78 14.41
N ALA A 13 -8.28 4.82 13.71
CA ALA A 13 -7.24 4.71 12.68
C ALA A 13 -5.97 4.00 13.19
N THR A 14 -5.51 4.32 14.39
CA THR A 14 -4.26 3.76 14.95
C THR A 14 -4.47 2.45 15.72
N THR A 15 -5.71 2.09 16.07
CA THR A 15 -6.03 0.97 16.97
C THR A 15 -6.64 -0.23 16.26
N LYS A 16 -7.41 -0.02 15.18
CA LYS A 16 -7.97 -1.10 14.38
C LYS A 16 -6.93 -1.70 13.43
N LYS A 17 -7.02 -3.01 13.25
CA LYS A 17 -6.14 -3.78 12.35
C LYS A 17 -6.65 -3.85 10.91
N GLN A 18 -7.94 -3.58 10.71
CA GLN A 18 -8.65 -3.72 9.44
C GLN A 18 -9.76 -2.68 9.37
N GLY A 19 -10.21 -2.40 8.15
CA GLY A 19 -11.23 -1.41 7.85
C GLY A 19 -10.70 -0.35 6.89
N LEU A 20 -11.60 0.49 6.43
CA LEU A 20 -11.33 1.59 5.52
C LEU A 20 -11.63 2.89 6.25
N ILE A 21 -10.71 3.84 6.20
CA ILE A 21 -10.92 5.18 6.76
C ILE A 21 -10.65 6.23 5.70
N TYR A 22 -11.18 7.42 5.92
CA TYR A 22 -10.82 8.59 5.14
C TYR A 22 -10.00 9.57 5.99
N THR A 23 -9.04 10.24 5.36
CA THR A 23 -8.14 11.20 6.00
C THR A 23 -8.07 12.48 5.16
N GLU A 24 -7.93 13.64 5.81
CA GLU A 24 -7.90 14.92 5.10
C GLU A 24 -6.64 15.11 4.25
N GLU A 25 -5.52 14.48 4.63
CA GLU A 25 -4.24 14.66 3.94
C GLU A 25 -3.86 13.52 2.98
N LEU A 26 -4.31 12.28 3.25
CA LEU A 26 -3.96 11.12 2.45
C LEU A 26 -5.13 10.49 1.67
N GLY A 27 -6.37 10.91 1.93
CA GLY A 27 -7.56 10.33 1.32
C GLY A 27 -7.97 9.00 1.95
N TRP A 28 -8.45 8.08 1.12
CA TRP A 28 -8.84 6.73 1.56
C TRP A 28 -7.62 5.90 1.95
N ILE A 29 -7.70 5.22 3.10
CA ILE A 29 -6.65 4.34 3.63
C ILE A 29 -7.25 3.01 4.08
N ASP A 30 -6.72 1.92 3.55
CA ASP A 30 -6.96 0.57 4.02
C ASP A 30 -6.08 0.27 5.24
N LEU A 31 -6.71 0.05 6.39
CA LEU A 31 -6.03 -0.18 7.66
C LEU A 31 -5.28 -1.51 7.71
N GLY A 32 -5.69 -2.50 6.90
CA GLY A 32 -5.01 -3.79 6.78
C GLY A 32 -3.65 -3.63 6.11
N HIS A 33 -3.61 -2.92 4.98
CA HIS A 33 -2.37 -2.55 4.29
C HIS A 33 -1.50 -1.63 5.17
N ALA A 34 -2.11 -0.62 5.78
CA ALA A 34 -1.45 0.33 6.66
C ALA A 34 -0.86 -0.29 7.95
N GLN A 35 -1.05 -1.59 8.24
CA GLN A 35 -0.33 -2.26 9.34
C GLN A 35 1.17 -2.44 9.06
N GLY A 36 1.59 -2.40 7.79
CA GLY A 36 3.01 -2.56 7.42
C GLY A 36 3.56 -3.96 7.66
N ASN A 37 2.73 -5.00 7.60
CA ASN A 37 3.18 -6.38 7.82
C ASN A 37 4.26 -6.80 6.82
N ASP A 38 4.09 -6.46 5.53
CA ASP A 38 5.08 -6.75 4.49
C ASP A 38 6.37 -5.94 4.68
N ALA A 39 6.23 -4.65 5.03
CA ALA A 39 7.37 -3.81 5.40
C ALA A 39 8.15 -4.39 6.59
N ARG A 40 7.47 -4.96 7.61
CA ARG A 40 8.10 -5.59 8.78
C ARG A 40 8.84 -6.87 8.40
N ARG A 41 8.28 -7.68 7.51
CA ARG A 41 8.95 -8.87 6.95
C ARG A 41 10.19 -8.47 6.16
N LEU A 42 10.10 -7.42 5.34
CA LEU A 42 11.23 -6.90 4.57
C LEU A 42 12.32 -6.33 5.48
N LYS A 43 11.94 -5.53 6.49
CA LYS A 43 12.86 -4.99 7.50
C LYS A 43 13.65 -6.09 8.18
N LYS A 44 12.97 -7.15 8.63
CA LYS A 44 13.63 -8.31 9.24
C LYS A 44 14.66 -8.95 8.31
N LYS A 45 14.36 -9.13 7.02
CA LYS A 45 15.32 -9.67 6.04
C LYS A 45 16.55 -8.78 5.89
N LEU A 46 16.34 -7.46 5.80
CA LEU A 46 17.42 -6.47 5.66
C LEU A 46 18.27 -6.36 6.94
N GLU A 47 17.70 -6.59 8.11
CA GLU A 47 18.42 -6.58 9.39
C GLU A 47 19.21 -7.86 9.61
N GLN A 48 18.67 -9.01 9.21
CA GLN A 48 19.31 -10.31 9.42
C GLN A 48 20.44 -10.61 8.42
N GLU A 49 20.41 -10.00 7.22
CA GLU A 49 21.43 -10.15 6.17
C GLU A 49 21.79 -11.63 5.88
N GLN A 50 20.78 -12.51 5.91
CA GLN A 50 20.99 -13.96 5.78
C GLN A 50 21.62 -14.32 4.45
N TRP A 51 22.53 -15.30 4.46
CA TRP A 51 23.24 -15.80 3.27
C TRP A 51 24.09 -14.75 2.56
N ALA A 52 24.67 -13.81 3.31
CA ALA A 52 25.65 -12.88 2.77
C ALA A 52 26.84 -13.64 2.14
N THR A 53 27.18 -13.27 0.91
CA THR A 53 28.30 -13.81 0.13
C THR A 53 29.13 -12.67 -0.42
N TYR A 54 30.44 -12.89 -0.50
CA TYR A 54 31.35 -11.89 -1.05
C TYR A 54 31.32 -11.93 -2.59
N SER A 55 31.03 -10.78 -3.20
CA SER A 55 31.11 -10.58 -4.65
C SER A 55 32.47 -10.04 -5.03
N LYS A 56 33.21 -10.80 -5.85
CA LYS A 56 34.49 -10.36 -6.41
C LYS A 56 34.35 -9.20 -7.38
N GLU A 57 33.25 -9.14 -8.13
CA GLU A 57 32.97 -8.09 -9.11
C GLU A 57 32.84 -6.72 -8.45
N PHE A 58 32.15 -6.65 -7.31
CA PHE A 58 31.90 -5.42 -6.58
C PHE A 58 32.83 -5.21 -5.37
N ASN A 59 33.75 -6.16 -5.13
CA ASN A 59 34.68 -6.16 -4.00
C ASN A 59 33.98 -5.93 -2.63
N ASP A 60 32.80 -6.54 -2.43
CA ASP A 60 32.02 -6.36 -1.21
C ASP A 60 31.05 -7.52 -0.95
N TRP A 61 30.46 -7.57 0.24
CA TRP A 61 29.47 -8.56 0.67
C TRP A 61 28.05 -8.16 0.28
N TYR A 62 27.29 -9.12 -0.23
CA TYR A 62 25.90 -8.95 -0.63
C TYR A 62 25.06 -10.13 -0.17
N PHE A 63 23.79 -9.89 0.13
CA PHE A 63 22.84 -10.92 0.52
C PHE A 63 21.57 -10.84 -0.35
N PRO A 64 20.92 -11.98 -0.63
CA PRO A 64 19.70 -12.00 -1.42
C PRO A 64 18.51 -11.50 -0.60
N VAL A 65 17.68 -10.65 -1.22
CA VAL A 65 16.40 -10.21 -0.67
C VAL A 65 15.30 -10.53 -1.67
N ASN A 66 14.40 -11.42 -1.25
CA ASN A 66 13.20 -11.77 -1.97
C ASN A 66 12.02 -11.01 -1.37
N TYR A 67 11.34 -10.21 -2.18
CA TYR A 67 10.12 -9.51 -1.80
C TYR A 67 8.97 -9.98 -2.69
N TYR A 68 7.85 -10.31 -2.04
CA TYR A 68 6.64 -10.78 -2.69
C TYR A 68 5.55 -9.78 -2.39
N GLN A 69 4.87 -9.31 -3.43
CA GLN A 69 3.61 -8.61 -3.29
C GLN A 69 2.53 -9.50 -3.88
N GLU A 70 1.64 -10.00 -3.01
CA GLU A 70 0.58 -10.93 -3.37
C GLU A 70 -0.78 -10.25 -3.28
N MET A 71 -1.64 -10.54 -4.24
CA MET A 71 -3.07 -10.28 -4.15
C MET A 71 -3.78 -11.62 -3.97
N GLY A 72 -4.47 -11.77 -2.84
CA GLY A 72 -5.40 -12.86 -2.59
C GLY A 72 -6.81 -12.44 -2.99
N LYS A 73 -7.42 -13.11 -3.96
CA LYS A 73 -8.88 -13.07 -4.17
C LYS A 73 -9.47 -14.42 -3.78
N GLY A 74 -10.20 -14.42 -2.66
CA GLY A 74 -11.16 -15.48 -2.35
C GLY A 74 -12.45 -15.25 -3.12
N LYS A 75 -12.84 -16.19 -3.99
CA LYS A 75 -14.18 -16.23 -4.60
C LYS A 75 -14.83 -17.54 -4.21
N THR A 76 -15.97 -17.47 -3.50
CA THR A 76 -16.80 -18.65 -3.27
C THR A 76 -17.66 -18.87 -4.51
N LEU A 77 -17.43 -19.97 -5.22
CA LEU A 77 -18.24 -20.37 -6.38
C LEU A 77 -18.82 -21.74 -6.09
N PHE A 78 -20.15 -21.89 -6.18
CA PHE A 78 -20.86 -23.15 -5.91
C PHE A 78 -20.53 -23.80 -4.55
N GLY A 79 -20.33 -22.99 -3.49
CA GLY A 79 -19.98 -23.49 -2.15
C GLY A 79 -18.51 -23.88 -1.96
N ILE A 80 -17.66 -23.70 -2.98
CA ILE A 80 -16.23 -23.96 -2.93
C ILE A 80 -15.48 -22.63 -2.78
N ASN A 81 -14.68 -22.51 -1.72
CA ASN A 81 -13.79 -21.35 -1.52
C ASN A 81 -12.54 -21.51 -2.40
N LEU A 82 -12.50 -20.81 -3.53
CA LEU A 82 -11.29 -20.69 -4.34
C LEU A 82 -10.52 -19.45 -3.89
N ALA A 83 -9.40 -19.67 -3.20
CA ALA A 83 -8.45 -18.62 -2.87
C ALA A 83 -7.34 -18.60 -3.93
N PHE A 84 -7.43 -17.66 -4.86
CA PHE A 84 -6.38 -17.42 -5.84
C PHE A 84 -5.39 -16.41 -5.28
N HIS A 85 -4.14 -16.83 -5.14
CA HIS A 85 -3.02 -15.98 -4.76
C HIS A 85 -2.20 -15.72 -6.00
N THR A 86 -2.18 -14.48 -6.46
CA THR A 86 -1.37 -14.06 -7.60
C THR A 86 -0.46 -12.92 -7.16
N GLY A 87 0.84 -13.02 -7.42
CA GLY A 87 1.79 -12.03 -6.92
C GLY A 87 2.98 -11.83 -7.84
N VAL A 88 3.64 -10.69 -7.66
CA VAL A 88 4.92 -10.39 -8.30
C VAL A 88 6.05 -10.59 -7.30
N HIS A 89 7.12 -11.21 -7.78
CA HIS A 89 8.32 -11.49 -7.03
C HIS A 89 9.47 -10.60 -7.52
N THR A 90 10.08 -9.88 -6.59
CA THR A 90 11.31 -9.12 -6.82
C THR A 90 12.44 -9.74 -6.00
N GLN A 91 13.46 -10.21 -6.71
CA GLN A 91 14.70 -10.72 -6.14
C GLN A 91 15.82 -9.75 -6.46
N VAL A 92 16.47 -9.24 -5.41
CA VAL A 92 17.61 -8.32 -5.55
C VAL A 92 18.74 -8.75 -4.63
N MET A 93 19.96 -8.39 -5.00
CA MET A 93 21.13 -8.48 -4.12
C MET A 93 21.30 -7.14 -3.42
N VAL A 94 21.38 -7.16 -2.09
CA VAL A 94 21.56 -5.96 -1.27
C VAL A 94 22.95 -6.01 -0.64
N ARG A 95 23.66 -4.90 -0.68
CA ARG A 95 24.97 -4.77 -0.01
C ARG A 95 24.81 -4.97 1.49
N ALA A 96 25.71 -5.72 2.11
CA ALA A 96 25.73 -5.98 3.54
C ALA A 96 26.13 -4.73 4.35
N CYS A 97 25.84 -4.75 5.66
CA CYS A 97 26.28 -3.73 6.62
C CYS A 97 25.82 -2.29 6.31
N LEU A 98 24.70 -2.13 5.61
CA LEU A 98 24.13 -0.80 5.34
C LEU A 98 23.60 -0.16 6.64
N SER A 99 23.69 1.16 6.73
CA SER A 99 23.08 1.90 7.84
C SER A 99 21.54 1.74 7.83
N PRO A 100 20.86 1.90 8.97
CA PRO A 100 19.39 1.81 9.02
C PRO A 100 18.68 2.71 8.01
N ALA A 101 19.18 3.94 7.80
CA ALA A 101 18.66 4.87 6.82
C ALA A 101 18.82 4.37 5.37
N LEU A 102 19.96 3.75 5.05
CA LEU A 102 20.18 3.15 3.72
C LEU A 102 19.31 1.89 3.53
N LYS A 103 19.15 1.07 4.57
CA LYS A 103 18.22 -0.08 4.54
C LYS A 103 16.79 0.37 4.28
N ALA A 104 16.33 1.47 4.89
CA ALA A 104 15.02 2.05 4.61
C ALA A 104 14.89 2.51 3.14
N ARG A 105 15.90 3.19 2.58
CA ARG A 105 15.89 3.61 1.16
C ARG A 105 15.86 2.43 0.19
N VAL A 106 16.63 1.38 0.48
CA VAL A 106 16.60 0.12 -0.30
C VAL A 106 15.22 -0.53 -0.19
N ALA A 107 14.66 -0.61 1.02
CA ALA A 107 13.34 -1.18 1.24
C ALA A 107 12.24 -0.44 0.45
N LEU A 108 12.25 0.89 0.48
CA LEU A 108 11.30 1.72 -0.27
C LEU A 108 11.43 1.50 -1.78
N THR A 109 12.67 1.39 -2.28
CA THR A 109 12.95 1.11 -3.70
C THR A 109 12.42 -0.26 -4.12
N ILE A 110 12.63 -1.29 -3.30
CA ILE A 110 12.11 -2.65 -3.56
C ILE A 110 10.57 -2.64 -3.57
N MET A 111 9.96 -1.99 -2.57
CA MET A 111 8.50 -1.91 -2.45
C MET A 111 7.89 -1.20 -3.67
N TYR A 112 8.37 0.00 -4.01
CA TYR A 112 7.87 0.78 -5.14
C TYR A 112 8.12 0.08 -6.48
N GLY A 113 9.32 -0.46 -6.69
CA GLY A 113 9.66 -1.21 -7.90
C GLY A 113 8.79 -2.46 -8.07
N THR A 114 8.46 -3.15 -6.97
CA THR A 114 7.56 -4.31 -7.02
C THR A 114 6.13 -3.89 -7.32
N ALA A 115 5.63 -2.82 -6.71
CA ALA A 115 4.30 -2.28 -7.00
C ALA A 115 4.16 -1.91 -8.48
N LYS A 116 5.16 -1.26 -9.08
CA LYS A 116 5.17 -0.94 -10.51
C LYS A 116 5.19 -2.17 -11.42
N ARG A 117 5.92 -3.22 -11.05
CA ARG A 117 5.90 -4.49 -11.79
C ARG A 117 4.55 -5.21 -11.66
N PHE A 118 3.92 -5.13 -10.49
CA PHE A 118 2.60 -5.68 -10.23
C PHE A 118 1.51 -4.98 -11.06
N GLU A 119 1.54 -3.64 -11.12
CA GLU A 119 0.69 -2.84 -12.00
C GLU A 119 0.83 -3.27 -13.48
N ALA A 120 2.07 -3.33 -13.98
CA ALA A 120 2.34 -3.75 -15.35
C ALA A 120 1.85 -5.17 -15.65
N TRP A 121 1.95 -6.08 -14.67
CA TRP A 121 1.46 -7.45 -14.79
C TRP A 121 -0.09 -7.50 -14.83
N GLN A 122 -0.78 -6.73 -13.98
CA GLN A 122 -2.25 -6.65 -13.99
C GLN A 122 -2.80 -5.99 -15.26
N ASN A 123 -2.09 -5.00 -15.79
CA ASN A 123 -2.43 -4.33 -17.06
C ASN A 123 -2.13 -5.19 -18.30
N SER A 124 -1.48 -6.34 -18.14
CA SER A 124 -1.24 -7.24 -19.27
C SER A 124 -2.55 -7.85 -19.78
N VAL A 125 -2.68 -7.90 -21.11
CA VAL A 125 -3.91 -8.33 -21.82
C VAL A 125 -4.35 -9.75 -21.39
N LEU A 126 -3.40 -10.61 -21.00
CA LEU A 126 -3.61 -11.97 -20.52
C LEU A 126 -4.11 -12.09 -19.07
N PHE A 127 -4.20 -11.00 -18.30
CA PHE A 127 -4.81 -10.99 -16.96
C PHE A 127 -6.04 -10.07 -16.88
N ASN A 128 -6.08 -9.02 -17.69
CA ASN A 128 -7.20 -8.09 -17.77
C ASN A 128 -8.53 -8.78 -18.21
N TRP A 129 -8.46 -9.86 -19.01
CA TRP A 129 -9.63 -10.66 -19.41
C TRP A 129 -10.27 -11.50 -18.27
N TYR A 130 -9.55 -11.74 -17.17
CA TYR A 130 -9.99 -12.60 -16.07
C TYR A 130 -10.22 -11.84 -14.75
N THR A 131 -9.49 -10.74 -14.52
CA THR A 131 -9.57 -9.96 -13.28
C THR A 131 -9.77 -8.46 -13.54
N ASP A 132 -10.92 -7.93 -13.14
CA ASP A 132 -11.20 -6.48 -13.09
C ASP A 132 -10.53 -5.81 -11.87
N SER A 133 -9.22 -5.98 -11.68
CA SER A 133 -8.54 -5.40 -10.51
C SER A 133 -7.10 -5.01 -10.78
N GLY A 134 -6.91 -3.78 -11.22
CA GLY A 134 -5.71 -3.00 -10.88
C GLY A 134 -5.84 -2.39 -9.48
N PHE A 135 -4.75 -1.82 -8.95
CA PHE A 135 -4.71 -1.05 -7.70
C PHE A 135 -5.90 -0.11 -7.54
N SER A 136 -6.59 -0.21 -6.41
CA SER A 136 -7.57 0.79 -5.99
C SER A 136 -6.83 2.07 -5.55
N VAL A 137 -7.53 3.18 -5.46
CA VAL A 137 -6.93 4.49 -5.16
C VAL A 137 -6.14 4.53 -3.83
N GLU A 138 -6.56 3.72 -2.86
CA GLU A 138 -6.03 3.64 -1.51
C GLU A 138 -4.81 2.73 -1.38
N ASP A 139 -4.65 1.72 -2.24
CA ASP A 139 -3.76 0.58 -1.99
C ASP A 139 -2.30 1.03 -1.79
N LEU A 140 -1.75 1.77 -2.76
CA LEU A 140 -0.33 2.15 -2.76
C LEU A 140 0.00 3.19 -1.67
N VAL A 141 -0.94 4.08 -1.35
CA VAL A 141 -0.80 5.05 -0.25
C VAL A 141 -0.91 4.34 1.11
N SER A 142 -1.76 3.32 1.21
CA SER A 142 -1.89 2.50 2.42
C SER A 142 -0.64 1.67 2.70
N ASP A 143 -0.05 1.07 1.66
CA ASP A 143 1.23 0.37 1.75
C ASP A 143 2.35 1.34 2.17
N LEU A 144 2.35 2.57 1.63
CA LEU A 144 3.31 3.61 2.02
C LEU A 144 3.16 4.03 3.50
N VAL A 145 1.92 4.22 3.97
CA VAL A 145 1.64 4.45 5.41
C VAL A 145 2.18 3.29 6.25
N GLY A 146 1.91 2.05 5.85
CA GLY A 146 2.43 0.87 6.54
C GLY A 146 3.96 0.82 6.56
N PHE A 147 4.61 1.22 5.47
CA PHE A 147 6.06 1.36 5.40
C PHE A 147 6.59 2.36 6.44
N TYR A 148 6.01 3.57 6.51
CA TYR A 148 6.47 4.60 7.44
C TYR A 148 6.14 4.29 8.90
N ARG A 149 5.13 3.47 9.20
CA ARG A 149 4.93 2.92 10.55
C ARG A 149 6.03 1.96 10.99
N VAL A 150 6.77 1.37 10.05
CA VAL A 150 7.81 0.35 10.33
C VAL A 150 9.23 0.92 10.22
N PHE A 151 9.48 1.77 9.23
CA PHE A 151 10.78 2.36 8.93
C PHE A 151 10.89 3.84 9.35
N GLY A 152 9.76 4.54 9.51
CA GLY A 152 9.75 5.92 9.97
C GLY A 152 10.13 6.05 11.44
N THR A 153 10.64 7.22 11.78
CA THR A 153 11.05 7.60 13.15
C THR A 153 10.08 8.58 13.81
N GLY A 154 9.09 9.08 13.06
CA GLY A 154 8.10 10.03 13.53
C GLY A 154 6.88 9.39 14.20
N PRO A 155 5.91 10.21 14.65
CA PRO A 155 4.59 9.77 15.09
C PRO A 155 3.87 8.95 14.02
N ASP A 156 2.87 8.16 14.42
CA ASP A 156 2.07 7.35 13.49
C ASP A 156 1.51 8.22 12.35
N PRO A 157 1.84 7.92 11.08
CA PRO A 157 1.31 8.60 9.90
C PRO A 157 -0.20 8.78 9.90
N LEU A 158 -0.95 7.78 10.42
CA LEU A 158 -2.40 7.84 10.46
C LEU A 158 -2.94 8.92 11.39
N TRP A 159 -2.22 9.24 12.46
CA TRP A 159 -2.58 10.34 13.33
C TRP A 159 -2.33 11.70 12.66
N ARG A 160 -1.21 11.82 11.93
CA ARG A 160 -0.86 13.04 11.19
C ARG A 160 -1.77 13.30 10.00
N ALA A 161 -2.32 12.24 9.39
CA ALA A 161 -3.18 12.33 8.22
C ALA A 161 -4.56 12.97 8.48
N LYS A 162 -4.92 13.23 9.75
CA LYS A 162 -6.22 13.80 10.18
C LYS A 162 -7.39 12.93 9.72
N PRO A 163 -7.59 11.76 10.37
CA PRO A 163 -8.68 10.87 10.02
C PRO A 163 -10.03 11.51 10.41
N VAL A 164 -11.02 11.38 9.53
CA VAL A 164 -12.34 12.01 9.69
C VAL A 164 -13.34 11.09 10.40
N SER A 165 -14.49 11.62 10.81
CA SER A 165 -15.55 10.81 11.42
C SER A 165 -16.16 9.83 10.41
N TYR A 166 -16.78 8.77 10.93
CA TYR A 166 -17.50 7.79 10.12
C TYR A 166 -18.54 8.44 9.20
N GLU A 167 -19.33 9.39 9.71
CA GLU A 167 -20.38 10.07 8.94
C GLU A 167 -19.79 10.85 7.78
N THR A 168 -18.66 11.53 8.03
CA THR A 168 -17.95 12.28 6.99
C THR A 168 -17.42 11.33 5.92
N ALA A 169 -16.76 10.23 6.32
CA ALA A 169 -16.23 9.24 5.39
C ALA A 169 -17.33 8.62 4.51
N ILE A 170 -18.48 8.29 5.11
CA ILE A 170 -19.65 7.77 4.40
C ILE A 170 -20.21 8.79 3.42
N GLN A 171 -20.30 10.07 3.80
CA GLN A 171 -20.75 11.12 2.88
C GLN A 171 -19.85 11.25 1.65
N ILE A 172 -18.52 11.17 1.82
CA ILE A 172 -17.62 11.20 0.64
C ILE A 172 -17.74 9.89 -0.15
N TRP A 173 -17.89 8.74 0.49
CA TRP A 173 -18.13 7.49 -0.24
C TRP A 173 -19.40 7.58 -1.10
N ASP A 174 -20.51 8.04 -0.53
CA ASP A 174 -21.81 8.08 -1.22
C ASP A 174 -21.89 9.19 -2.28
N ALA A 175 -20.99 10.18 -2.23
CA ALA A 175 -20.91 11.26 -3.20
C ALA A 175 -20.08 10.92 -4.45
N HIS A 176 -19.32 9.82 -4.42
CA HIS A 176 -18.37 9.45 -5.47
C HIS A 176 -18.57 7.99 -5.91
N ASP A 177 -17.96 7.63 -7.04
CA ASP A 177 -17.91 6.22 -7.46
C ASP A 177 -17.16 5.35 -6.44
N PRO A 178 -17.43 4.04 -6.40
CA PRO A 178 -16.68 3.11 -5.57
C PRO A 178 -15.17 3.29 -5.80
N ILE A 179 -14.39 3.28 -4.71
CA ILE A 179 -12.96 3.67 -4.75
C ILE A 179 -12.10 2.85 -5.70
N GLY A 180 -12.51 1.60 -6.01
CA GLY A 180 -11.83 0.76 -6.99
C GLY A 180 -11.98 1.20 -8.44
N THR A 181 -12.91 2.11 -8.74
CA THR A 181 -13.06 2.78 -10.04
C THR A 181 -11.88 3.72 -10.30
N PHE A 182 -11.36 4.34 -9.24
CA PHE A 182 -10.21 5.23 -9.31
C PHE A 182 -8.93 4.42 -9.13
N LYS A 183 -8.04 4.48 -10.13
CA LYS A 183 -6.75 3.78 -10.10
C LYS A 183 -5.65 4.75 -9.69
N ASN A 184 -4.86 4.36 -8.69
CA ASN A 184 -3.69 5.11 -8.26
C ASN A 184 -2.45 4.23 -8.33
N THR A 185 -1.48 4.68 -9.11
CA THR A 185 -0.26 3.92 -9.35
C THR A 185 0.99 4.69 -8.96
N GLU A 186 0.81 5.82 -8.28
CA GLU A 186 1.88 6.65 -7.76
C GLU A 186 1.75 6.81 -6.25
N PHE A 187 2.85 7.19 -5.59
CA PHE A 187 2.80 7.64 -4.21
C PHE A 187 2.22 9.05 -4.14
N SER A 188 0.94 9.19 -4.48
CA SER A 188 0.22 10.46 -4.46
C SER A 188 -1.14 10.24 -3.83
N PRO A 189 -1.50 11.02 -2.80
CA PRO A 189 -2.83 11.01 -2.25
C PRO A 189 -3.85 11.48 -3.27
N TYR A 190 -5.05 10.92 -3.18
CA TYR A 190 -6.21 11.36 -3.94
C TYR A 190 -7.28 11.81 -2.95
N LEU A 191 -7.60 13.10 -2.98
CA LEU A 191 -8.56 13.71 -2.08
C LEU A 191 -9.91 13.88 -2.77
N PHE A 192 -10.93 13.41 -2.08
CA PHE A 192 -12.34 13.47 -2.44
C PHE A 192 -12.98 14.63 -1.65
N SER A 193 -13.74 15.48 -2.34
CA SER A 193 -14.27 16.71 -1.76
C SER A 193 -15.73 16.55 -1.35
N THR A 194 -16.05 16.97 -0.14
CA THR A 194 -17.44 17.06 0.36
C THR A 194 -18.06 18.44 0.19
N LYS A 195 -17.32 19.43 -0.33
CA LYS A 195 -17.82 20.82 -0.41
C LYS A 195 -18.98 20.94 -1.41
N PRO A 196 -20.11 21.56 -1.02
CA PRO A 196 -21.21 21.86 -1.93
C PRO A 196 -20.78 22.78 -3.10
N PRO A 197 -21.49 22.68 -4.24
CA PRO A 197 -22.44 21.62 -4.55
C PRO A 197 -21.66 20.32 -4.72
N LEU A 198 -22.19 19.21 -4.16
CA LEU A 198 -21.62 17.86 -4.29
C LEU A 198 -21.53 17.54 -5.78
N LYS A 199 -20.45 17.99 -6.41
CA LYS A 199 -20.16 17.74 -7.79
C LYS A 199 -19.54 16.37 -7.79
N TYR A 200 -20.29 15.43 -8.35
CA TYR A 200 -19.73 14.28 -9.01
C TYR A 200 -18.48 14.73 -9.75
N GLY A 201 -17.33 14.33 -9.24
CA GLY A 201 -16.04 14.91 -9.61
C GLY A 201 -14.94 13.91 -9.33
N GLU A 202 -13.95 13.90 -10.21
CA GLU A 202 -12.78 13.06 -10.04
C GLU A 202 -11.99 13.52 -8.80
N PRO A 203 -11.42 12.59 -8.03
CA PRO A 203 -10.58 12.93 -6.90
C PRO A 203 -9.37 13.75 -7.34
N VAL A 204 -8.98 14.70 -6.49
CA VAL A 204 -7.85 15.58 -6.77
C VAL A 204 -6.57 14.92 -6.26
N LYS A 205 -5.66 14.63 -7.19
CA LYS A 205 -4.30 14.19 -6.87
C LYS A 205 -3.55 15.29 -6.11
N LYS A 206 -2.89 14.93 -5.02
CA LYS A 206 -2.05 15.82 -4.20
C LYS A 206 -0.63 15.31 -4.13
N ASN A 207 0.29 16.20 -3.76
CA ASN A 207 1.63 15.81 -3.35
C ASN A 207 1.58 15.16 -1.97
N LEU A 208 2.54 14.28 -1.69
CA LEU A 208 2.71 13.77 -0.33
C LEU A 208 3.02 14.91 0.64
N PRO A 209 2.47 14.86 1.85
CA PRO A 209 2.84 15.81 2.88
C PRO A 209 4.29 15.59 3.32
N GLU A 210 5.01 16.67 3.64
CA GLU A 210 6.45 16.64 3.96
C GLU A 210 6.83 15.75 5.16
N TRP A 211 5.86 15.40 5.99
CA TRP A 211 6.07 14.55 7.15
C TRP A 211 6.14 13.05 6.82
N LEU A 212 5.85 12.67 5.57
CA LEU A 212 5.92 11.31 5.04
C LEU A 212 7.13 11.22 4.09
#